data_AF-A0A327SSG4-F1
#
_entry.id   AF-A0A327SSG4-F1
#
_cell.length_a   1.000
_cell.length_b   1.000
_cell.length_c   1.000
_cell.angle_alpha   90.00
_cell.angle_beta   90.00
_cell.angle_gamma   90.00
#
_symmetry.space_group_name_H-M   'P 1'
#
loop_
_entity.id
_entity.type
_entity.pdbx_description
1 polymer ?
#
loop_
_entity_poly.entity_id
_entity_poly.type
_entity_poly.pdbx_seq_one_letter_code
_entity_poly.pdbx_strand_id
1 'polypeptide(L)' 'MLVPDTNISSLPWSRSLKIQPIIRINRRSRTIIPEIKLSGHWLSEIGFTPDQRVNITMVNNALVINLAK' A
#
# COMPACT_ATOMS: atom_id res chain seq x y z
N MET A 1 4.43 -43.72 -1.03
CA MET A 1 4.14 -42.65 -0.06
C MET A 1 3.99 -41.37 -0.86
N LEU A 2 2.77 -40.85 -1.00
CA LEU A 2 2.51 -39.59 -1.70
C LEU A 2 2.67 -38.44 -0.69
N VAL A 3 3.54 -37.49 -1.01
CA VAL A 3 3.76 -36.27 -0.23
C VAL A 3 2.52 -35.39 -0.43
N PRO A 4 1.89 -34.85 0.63
CA PRO A 4 0.65 -34.10 0.50
C PRO A 4 0.91 -32.80 -0.26
N ASP A 5 -0.04 -32.46 -1.13
CA ASP A 5 -0.05 -31.32 -2.03
C ASP A 5 0.44 -30.04 -1.33
N THR A 6 1.55 -29.50 -1.82
CA THR A 6 1.97 -28.14 -1.50
C THR A 6 0.85 -27.21 -1.93
N ASN A 7 0.11 -26.71 -0.95
CA ASN A 7 -0.98 -25.76 -1.14
C ASN A 7 -0.38 -24.44 -1.67
N ILE A 8 -0.29 -24.29 -3.00
CA ILE A 8 0.26 -23.12 -3.70
C ILE A 8 -0.59 -21.85 -3.45
N SER A 9 -1.73 -21.94 -2.75
CA SER A 9 -2.76 -20.89 -2.69
C SER A 9 -2.52 -19.71 -1.75
N SER A 10 -1.36 -19.58 -1.07
CA SER A 10 -1.18 -18.50 -0.08
C SER A 10 0.09 -17.66 -0.22
N LEU A 11 0.72 -17.67 -1.41
CA LEU A 11 1.76 -16.67 -1.67
C LEU A 11 1.13 -15.28 -1.56
N PRO A 12 1.68 -14.39 -0.70
CA PRO A 12 1.12 -13.05 -0.54
C PRO A 12 1.16 -12.36 -1.89
N TRP A 13 0.02 -11.81 -2.33
CA TRP A 13 -0.03 -11.06 -3.57
C TRP A 13 0.85 -9.81 -3.40
N SER A 14 2.06 -9.84 -3.96
CA SER A 14 2.97 -8.70 -3.99
C SER A 14 2.65 -7.78 -5.16
N ARG A 15 2.51 -6.48 -4.91
CA ARG A 15 2.44 -5.46 -5.97
C ARG A 15 3.57 -4.46 -5.77
N SER A 16 4.26 -4.12 -6.85
CA SER A 16 5.29 -3.08 -6.85
C SER A 16 4.65 -1.72 -7.15
N LEU A 17 4.93 -0.73 -6.30
CA LEU A 17 4.51 0.65 -6.52
C LEU A 17 5.73 1.55 -6.73
N LYS A 18 5.66 2.43 -7.73
CA LYS A 18 6.63 3.51 -7.89
C LYS A 18 6.19 4.72 -7.06
N ILE A 19 7.07 5.20 -6.20
CA ILE A 19 6.90 6.48 -5.52
C ILE A 19 7.03 7.59 -6.55
N GLN A 20 5.99 8.39 -6.71
CA GLN A 20 5.98 9.52 -7.66
C GLN A 20 6.25 10.82 -6.89
N PRO A 21 7.01 11.76 -7.47
CA PRO A 21 7.15 13.08 -6.90
C PRO A 21 5.85 13.86 -7.11
N ILE A 22 5.32 14.45 -6.04
CA ILE A 22 4.35 15.55 -6.16
C ILE A 22 5.10 16.87 -6.11
N ILE A 23 4.80 17.73 -7.07
CA ILE A 23 5.28 19.11 -7.11
C ILE A 23 4.18 19.98 -6.52
N ARG A 24 4.39 20.48 -5.30
CA ARG A 24 3.51 21.49 -4.69
C ARG A 24 4.03 22.87 -5.03
N ILE A 25 3.21 23.64 -5.73
CA ILE A 25 3.50 25.02 -6.09
C ILE A 25 2.51 25.91 -5.35
N ASN A 26 3.00 26.89 -4.60
CA ASN A 26 2.19 27.98 -4.08
C ASN A 26 2.79 29.33 -4.54
N ARG A 27 2.13 30.46 -4.20
CA ARG A 27 2.57 31.80 -4.63
C ARG A 27 4.00 32.18 -4.21
N ARG A 28 4.58 31.56 -3.19
CA ARG A 28 5.89 31.92 -2.61
C ARG A 28 6.93 30.80 -2.61
N SER A 29 6.56 29.55 -2.92
CA SER A 29 7.48 28.42 -2.94
C SER A 29 7.05 27.27 -3.84
N ARG A 30 8.06 26.49 -4.27
CA ARG A 30 7.92 25.20 -4.92
C ARG A 30 8.56 24.14 -4.04
N THR A 31 7.81 23.11 -3.67
CA THR A 31 8.31 21.99 -2.86
C THR A 31 8.03 20.70 -3.60
N ILE A 32 9.02 19.81 -3.66
CA ILE A 32 8.87 18.46 -4.19
C ILE A 32 8.82 17.50 -3.00
N ILE A 33 7.74 16.72 -2.89
CA ILE A 33 7.60 15.72 -1.84
C ILE A 33 7.31 14.34 -2.45
N PRO A 34 7.76 13.25 -1.81
CA PRO A 34 7.39 11.91 -2.23
C PRO A 34 5.90 11.64 -1.97
N GLU A 35 5.20 11.01 -2.92
CA GLU A 35 3.84 10.51 -2.76
C GLU A 35 3.75 9.01 -3.07
N ILE A 36 3.00 8.29 -2.22
CA ILE A 36 2.59 6.90 -2.42
C ILE A 36 1.09 6.92 -2.72
N LYS A 37 0.70 6.61 -3.96
CA LYS A 37 -0.71 6.51 -4.38
C LYS A 37 -1.07 5.06 -4.63
N LEU A 38 -1.97 4.51 -3.83
CA LEU A 38 -2.55 3.18 -4.06
C LEU A 38 -3.85 3.34 -4.87
N SER A 39 -3.98 2.60 -5.96
CA SER A 39 -5.17 2.62 -6.81
C SER A 39 -5.49 1.25 -7.38
N GLY A 40 -6.78 0.95 -7.51
CA GLY A 40 -7.30 -0.25 -8.15
C GLY A 40 -8.39 -0.94 -7.34
N HIS A 41 -9.22 -1.74 -8.02
CA HIS A 41 -10.33 -2.48 -7.41
C HIS A 41 -9.88 -3.47 -6.32
N TRP A 42 -8.63 -3.95 -6.39
CA TRP A 42 -8.05 -4.83 -5.39
C TRP A 42 -8.00 -4.22 -3.97
N LEU A 43 -8.00 -2.89 -3.82
CA LEU A 43 -8.05 -2.23 -2.51
C LEU A 43 -9.41 -2.48 -1.83
N SER A 44 -10.50 -2.34 -2.58
CA SER A 44 -11.85 -2.64 -2.06
C SER A 44 -12.05 -4.12 -1.80
N GLU A 45 -11.44 -5.00 -2.60
CA GLU A 45 -11.51 -6.46 -2.41
C GLU A 45 -10.90 -6.89 -1.07
N ILE A 46 -9.88 -6.18 -0.58
CA ILE A 46 -9.25 -6.43 0.74
C ILE A 46 -9.79 -5.51 1.84
N GLY A 47 -10.87 -4.76 1.58
CA GLY A 47 -11.62 -4.00 2.58
C GLY A 47 -11.21 -2.55 2.80
N PHE A 48 -10.35 -1.96 1.97
CA PHE A 48 -10.10 -0.51 2.00
C PHE A 48 -11.18 0.23 1.22
N THR A 49 -11.84 1.18 1.87
CA THR A 49 -12.84 2.06 1.24
C THR A 49 -12.43 3.54 1.31
N PRO A 50 -12.98 4.39 0.42
CA PRO A 50 -12.81 5.85 0.54
C PRO A 50 -13.23 6.35 1.92
N ASP A 51 -12.57 7.42 2.39
CA ASP A 51 -12.82 8.08 3.67
C ASP A 51 -12.61 7.21 4.93
N GLN A 52 -12.07 6.00 4.76
CA GLN A 52 -11.75 5.11 5.86
C GLN A 52 -10.41 5.49 6.51
N ARG A 53 -10.36 5.42 7.85
CA ARG A 53 -9.11 5.57 8.59
C ARG A 53 -8.32 4.27 8.56
N VAL A 54 -7.00 4.40 8.41
CA VAL A 54 -6.06 3.28 8.42
C VAL A 54 -5.02 3.49 9.50
N ASN A 55 -4.46 2.39 10.00
CA ASN A 55 -3.32 2.40 10.90
C ASN A 55 -2.03 2.24 10.09
N ILE A 56 -1.09 3.15 10.31
CA ILE A 56 0.23 3.12 9.68
C ILE A 56 1.27 2.79 10.76
N THR A 57 2.02 1.71 10.54
CA THR A 57 3.13 1.31 11.40
C THR A 57 4.42 1.35 10.61
N MET A 58 5.47 1.96 11.17
CA MET A 58 6.80 2.00 10.60
C MET A 58 7.75 1.12 11.42
N VAL A 59 8.33 0.09 10.82
CA VAL A 59 9.27 -0.83 11.47
C VAL A 59 10.32 -1.27 10.46
N ASN A 60 11.61 -1.20 10.80
CA ASN A 60 12.73 -1.76 10.02
C ASN A 60 12.68 -1.43 8.52
N ASN A 61 12.56 -0.14 8.16
CA ASN A 61 12.42 0.35 6.77
C ASN A 61 11.19 -0.17 6.02
N ALA A 62 10.21 -0.72 6.72
CA ALA A 62 8.92 -1.11 6.18
C ALA A 62 7.82 -0.16 6.68
N LEU A 63 6.88 0.13 5.79
CA LEU A 63 5.64 0.81 6.10
C LEU A 63 4.50 -0.20 5.93
N VAL A 64 3.81 -0.48 7.04
CA VAL A 64 2.68 -1.42 7.08
C VAL A 64 1.39 -0.64 7.21
N ILE A 65 0.45 -0.89 6.30
CA ILE A 65 -0.88 -0.26 6.28
C ILE A 65 -1.91 -1.31 6.66
N ASN A 66 -2.66 -1.06 7.73
CA ASN A 66 -3.73 -1.94 8.19
C ASN A 66 -5.05 -1.16 8.28
N LEU A 67 -6.18 -1.86 8.11
CA LEU A 67 -7.49 -1.30 8.41
C LEU A 67 -7.56 -0.92 9.90
N ALA A 68 -8.07 0.27 10.21
CA ALA A 68 -8.35 0.64 11.59
C ALA A 68 -9.51 -0.22 12.12
N LYS A 69 -9.39 -0.66 13.38
CA LYS A 69 -10.49 -1.32 14.10
C LYS A 69 -11.48 -0.28 14.61
#